data_AF-A0A8X8GA31-F1
#
_entry.id   AF-A0A8X8GA31-F1
#
_cell.length_a   1.000
_cell.length_b   1.000
_cell.length_c   1.000
_cell.angle_alpha   90.00
_cell.angle_beta   90.00
_cell.angle_gamma   90.00
#
_symmetry.space_group_name_H-M   'P 1'
#
loop_
_entity.id
_entity.type
_entity.pdbx_description
1 polymer ?
#
loop_
_entity_poly.entity_id
_entity_poly.type
_entity_poly.pdbx_seq_one_letter_code
_entity_poly.pdbx_strand_id
1 'polypeptide(L)' 'MSRRILVTGAGGFIGYHLCRRLLTEGWIVHGL' A
#
# COMPACT_ATOMS: atom_id res chain seq x y z
N MET A 1 -9.25 -11.87 -9.61
CA MET A 1 -8.67 -10.57 -10.03
C MET A 1 -7.73 -10.09 -8.93
N SER A 2 -6.43 -9.86 -9.20
CA SER A 2 -5.54 -9.31 -8.16
C SER A 2 -5.82 -7.82 -7.99
N ARG A 3 -6.13 -7.36 -6.78
CA ARG A 3 -6.40 -5.95 -6.50
C ARG A 3 -5.08 -5.19 -6.40
N ARG A 4 -4.80 -4.31 -7.37
CA ARG A 4 -3.56 -3.50 -7.45
C ARG A 4 -3.86 -2.05 -7.07
N ILE A 5 -2.96 -1.40 -6.32
CA ILE A 5 -3.11 -0.02 -5.85
C ILE A 5 -1.78 0.73 -5.88
N LEU A 6 -1.82 2.00 -6.28
CA LEU A 6 -0.70 2.94 -6.20
C LEU A 6 -0.84 3.80 -4.94
N VAL A 7 0.22 3.88 -4.14
CA VAL A 7 0.28 4.74 -2.95
C VAL A 7 1.45 5.72 -3.11
N THR A 8 1.16 7.01 -3.11
CA THR A 8 2.18 8.06 -3.06
C THR A 8 2.52 8.41 -1.61
N GLY A 9 3.78 8.77 -1.35
CA GLY A 9 4.25 9.01 0.02
C GLY A 9 4.33 7.73 0.84
N ALA A 10 4.58 6.58 0.19
CA ALA A 10 4.56 5.26 0.83
C ALA A 10 5.56 5.12 1.98
N GLY A 11 6.66 5.88 1.96
CA GLY A 11 7.66 5.91 3.04
C GLY A 11 7.33 6.82 4.22
N GLY A 12 6.26 7.63 4.15
CA GLY A 12 5.84 8.48 5.27
C GLY A 12 5.12 7.71 6.38
N PHE A 13 4.90 8.34 7.54
CA PHE A 13 4.23 7.71 8.69
C PHE A 13 2.88 7.08 8.29
N ILE A 14 2.01 7.85 7.66
CA ILE A 14 0.69 7.38 7.21
C ILE A 14 0.83 6.36 6.08
N GLY A 15 1.65 6.66 5.07
CA GLY A 15 1.86 5.81 3.91
C GLY A 15 2.31 4.41 4.29
N TYR A 16 3.28 4.31 5.21
CA TYR A 16 3.78 3.03 5.70
C TYR A 16 2.68 2.20 6.36
N HIS A 17 1.92 2.79 7.28
CA HIS A 17 0.84 2.07 7.99
C HIS A 17 -0.30 1.67 7.05
N LEU A 18 -0.62 2.51 6.06
CA LEU A 18 -1.59 2.20 5.00
C LEU A 18 -1.10 1.04 4.12
N CYS A 19 0.12 1.11 3.59
CA CYS A 19 0.72 0.05 2.78
C CYS A 19 0.74 -1.28 3.55
N ARG A 20 1.13 -1.25 4.83
CA ARG A 20 1.13 -2.44 5.69
C ARG A 20 -0.26 -3.05 5.81
N ARG A 21 -1.30 -2.23 6.03
CA ARG A 21 -2.68 -2.69 6.10
C ARG A 21 -3.17 -3.28 4.77
N LEU A 22 -2.91 -2.61 3.66
CA LEU A 22 -3.31 -3.06 2.32
C LEU A 22 -2.67 -4.40 1.96
N LEU A 23 -1.38 -4.58 2.28
CA LEU A 23 -0.69 -5.86 2.09
C LEU A 23 -1.35 -6.97 2.91
N THR A 24 -1.70 -6.73 4.19
CA THR A 24 -2.44 -7.72 5.00
C THR A 24 -3.84 -8.05 4.45
N GLU A 25 -4.48 -7.13 3.73
CA GLU A 25 -5.77 -7.35 3.07
C GLU A 25 -5.64 -8.04 1.69
N GLY A 26 -4.41 -8.39 1.27
CA GLY A 26 -4.15 -9.11 0.01
C GLY A 26 -4.03 -8.23 -1.23
N TRP A 27 -3.81 -6.91 -1.05
CA TRP A 27 -3.53 -6.01 -2.16
C TRP A 27 -2.09 -6.14 -2.66
N ILE A 28 -1.89 -5.90 -3.95
CA ILE A 28 -0.57 -5.65 -4.53
C ILE A 28 -0.34 -4.14 -4.53
N VAL A 29 0.61 -3.68 -3.73
CA VAL A 29 0.89 -2.25 -3.53
C VAL A 29 2.11 -1.83 -4.35
N HIS A 30 1.97 -0.75 -5.13
CA HIS A 30 3.08 -0.03 -5.74
C HIS A 30 3.26 1.31 -5.02
N GLY A 31 4.42 1.51 -4.38
CA GLY A 31 4.73 2.73 -3.63
C GLY A 31 5.59 3.69 -4.44
N LEU A 32 5.22 4.98 -4.42
CA LEU A 32 6.00 6.12 -4.93
C LEU A 32 6.39 7.07 -3.79
#